data_AF-A0AAV0K1Y4-F1
#
_entry.id   AF-A0AAV0K1Y4-F1
#
_cell.length_a   1.000
_cell.length_b   1.000
_cell.length_c   1.000
_cell.angle_alpha   90.00
_cell.angle_beta   90.00
_cell.angle_gamma   90.00
#
_symmetry.space_group_name_H-M   'P 1'
#
loop_
_entity.id
_entity.type
_entity.pdbx_description
1 polymer ?
#
loop_
_entity_poly.entity_id
_entity_poly.type
_entity_poly.pdbx_seq_one_letter_code
_entity_poly.pdbx_strand_id
1 'polypeptide(L)' 'MLRARQRKEIVIGYRLYNAERAVINPPAKAERRRWSVKDMFVVIAEKE' A
#
# COMPACT_ATOMS: atom_id res chain seq x y z
N MET A 1 1.37 -1.79 -6.78
CA MET A 1 0.51 -2.85 -6.20
C MET A 1 0.69 -4.22 -6.88
N LEU A 2 1.01 -4.32 -8.18
CA LEU A 2 1.26 -5.60 -8.85
C LEU A 2 2.29 -6.51 -8.14
N ARG A 3 3.41 -5.96 -7.68
CA ARG A 3 4.45 -6.73 -6.99
C ARG A 3 3.96 -7.44 -5.72
N ALA A 4 3.02 -6.84 -4.98
CA ALA A 4 2.45 -7.46 -3.79
C ALA A 4 1.70 -8.76 -4.16
N ARG A 5 0.97 -8.77 -5.29
CA ARG A 5 0.27 -9.96 -5.78
C ARG A 5 1.23 -11.09 -6.14
N GLN A 6 2.41 -10.76 -6.69
CA GLN A 6 3.46 -11.76 -6.96
C GLN A 6 3.98 -12.43 -5.69
N ARG A 7 3.86 -11.76 -4.53
CA ARG A 7 4.23 -12.28 -3.21
C ARG A 7 3.04 -12.82 -2.42
N LYS A 8 1.89 -13.04 -3.06
CA LYS A 8 0.63 -13.46 -2.41
C LYS A 8 0.12 -12.49 -1.33
N GLU A 9 0.50 -11.21 -1.42
CA GLU A 9 0.03 -10.15 -0.53
C GLU A 9 -1.19 -9.43 -1.12
N ILE A 10 -2.14 -9.03 -0.27
CA ILE A 10 -3.28 -8.20 -0.64
C ILE A 10 -3.06 -6.79 -0.09
N VAL A 11 -2.75 -5.82 -0.97
CA VAL A 11 -2.63 -4.40 -0.57
C VAL A 11 -4.02 -3.86 -0.25
N ILE A 12 -4.19 -3.35 0.97
CA ILE A 12 -5.45 -2.75 1.45
C ILE A 12 -5.34 -1.25 1.72
N GLY A 13 -4.13 -0.70 1.77
CA GLY A 13 -3.91 0.70 2.07
C GLY A 13 -2.44 1.11 2.00
N TYR A 14 -2.17 2.35 2.40
CA TYR A 14 -0.82 2.92 2.45
C TYR A 14 -0.71 4.03 3.50
N ARG A 15 0.51 4.35 3.91
CA ARG A 15 0.85 5.53 4.69
C ARG A 15 1.97 6.28 3.98
N LEU A 16 1.75 7.55 3.66
CA LEU A 16 2.81 8.40 3.11
C LEU A 16 3.85 8.69 4.20
N TYR A 17 5.11 8.86 3.83
CA TYR A 17 6.20 9.05 4.79
C TYR A 17 5.93 10.13 5.85
N ASN A 18 5.37 11.27 5.44
CA ASN A 18 5.06 12.40 6.32
C ASN A 18 3.62 12.38 6.88
N ALA A 19 2.85 11.31 6.62
CA ALA A 19 1.49 11.19 7.13
C ALA A 19 1.48 10.46 8.47
N GLU A 20 0.79 11.03 9.45
CA GLU A 20 0.61 10.42 10.77
C GLU A 20 -0.18 9.10 10.67
N ARG A 21 -1.22 9.09 9.82
CA ARG A 21 -2.20 7.99 9.71
C ARG A 21 -2.16 7.30 8.35
N ALA A 22 -2.42 6.00 8.36
CA ALA A 22 -2.62 5.22 7.14
C ALA A 22 -4.01 5.49 6.54
N VAL A 23 -4.08 5.41 5.21
CA VAL A 23 -5.34 5.40 4.46
C VAL A 23 -5.64 3.97 4.07
N ILE A 24 -6.70 3.42 4.64
CA ILE A 24 -7.24 2.10 4.28
C ILE A 24 -8.32 2.29 3.22
N ASN A 25 -8.34 1.41 2.22
CA ASN A 25 -9.27 1.47 1.09
C ASN A 25 -9.32 2.86 0.43
N PRO A 26 -8.21 3.36 -0.13
CA PRO A 26 -8.18 4.69 -0.72
C PRO A 26 -9.25 4.82 -1.83
N PRO A 27 -9.92 5.98 -1.94
CA PRO A 27 -11.02 6.17 -2.88
C PRO A 27 -10.55 6.15 -4.34
N ALA A 28 -9.42 6.80 -4.65
CA ALA A 28 -8.90 6.97 -6.00
C ALA A 28 -7.88 5.88 -6.40
N LYS A 29 -8.33 4.63 -6.53
CA LYS A 29 -7.43 3.48 -6.80
C LYS A 29 -6.79 3.47 -8.19
N ALA A 30 -7.42 4.13 -9.16
CA ALA A 30 -6.96 4.17 -10.55
C ALA A 30 -5.98 5.31 -10.83
N GLU A 31 -5.88 6.30 -9.92
CA GLU A 31 -4.98 7.43 -10.11
C GLU A 31 -3.52 7.01 -10.00
N ARG A 32 -2.71 7.43 -10.97
CA ARG A 32 -1.26 7.24 -10.91
C ARG A 32 -0.69 8.16 -9.85
N ARG A 33 0.17 7.61 -9.00
CA ARG A 33 0.88 8.34 -7.94
C ARG A 33 2.36 8.01 -7.98
N ARG A 34 3.20 9.02 -7.76
CA ARG A 34 4.63 8.85 -7.51
C ARG A 34 4.83 8.47 -6.05
N TRP A 35 5.50 7.35 -5.81
CA TRP A 35 5.78 6.84 -4.47
C TRP A 35 7.21 7.17 -4.06
N SER A 36 7.40 7.48 -2.79
CA SER A 36 8.69 7.52 -2.12
C SER A 36 9.06 6.12 -1.62
N VAL A 37 10.35 5.80 -1.56
CA VAL A 37 10.85 4.58 -0.90
C VAL A 37 10.52 4.57 0.60
N LYS A 38 10.29 5.75 1.18
CA LYS A 38 9.90 5.91 2.58
C LYS A 38 8.40 5.72 2.83
N ASP A 39 7.58 5.62 1.78
CA ASP A 39 6.15 5.33 1.92
C ASP A 39 5.96 3.86 2.30
N MET A 40 4.91 3.58 3.07
CA MET A 40 4.60 2.24 3.55
C MET A 40 3.30 1.73 2.93
N PHE A 41 3.24 0.43 2.64
CA PHE A 41 2.02 -0.25 2.19
C PHE A 41 1.48 -1.14 3.29
N VAL A 42 0.16 -1.14 3.45
CA VAL A 42 -0.54 -2.03 4.38
C VAL A 42 -1.04 -3.21 3.56
N VAL A 43 -0.66 -4.42 3.96
CA VAL A 43 -1.01 -5.66 3.29
C VAL A 43 -1.61 -6.67 4.24
N ILE A 44 -2.50 -7.51 3.72
CA ILE A 44 -2.82 -8.81 4.33
C ILE A 44 -1.88 -9.83 3.69
N ALA A 45 -1.15 -10.56 4.52
CA ALA A 45 -0.21 -11.60 4.11
C ALA A 45 -0.37 -12.82 5.02
N GLU A 46 -0.05 -14.00 4.50
CA GLU A 46 0.13 -15.19 5.33
C GLU A 46 1.36 -15.01 6.21
N LYS A 47 1.31 -15.58 7.42
CA LYS A 47 2.48 -15.68 8.28
C LYS A 47 3.36 -16.81 7.73
N GLU A 48 4.68 -16.62 7.70
CA GLU A 48 5.63 -17.70 7.42
C GLU A 48 5.44 -18.89 8.36
#